data_AF-A0A4R4P2A2-F1
#
_entry.id   AF-A0A4R4P2A2-F1
#
_cell.length_a   1.000
_cell.length_b   1.000
_cell.length_c   1.000
_cell.angle_alpha   90.00
_cell.angle_beta   90.00
_cell.angle_gamma   90.00
#
_symmetry.space_group_name_H-M   'P 1'
#
loop_
_entity.id
_entity.type
_entity.pdbx_description
1 polymer ?
#
loop_
_entity_poly.entity_id
_entity_poly.type
_entity_poly.pdbx_seq_one_letter_code
_entity_poly.pdbx_strand_id
1 'polypeptide(L)' 'MDVVFTSVLGVKLASGYRRLFVSVARETFEIDNFLQMPGRYERGYLNLDVSDGMRRGFVVCKRVRVRRGTDWQD' A
#
# COMPACT_ATOMS: atom_id res chain seq x y z
N MET A 1 6.60 14.80 1.13
CA MET A 1 5.77 14.26 0.02
C MET A 1 5.16 13.02 0.61
N ASP A 2 3.85 13.00 0.72
CA ASP A 2 3.15 11.99 1.50
C ASP A 2 2.28 11.18 0.56
N VAL A 3 2.31 9.86 0.71
CA VAL A 3 1.41 8.97 -0.02
C VAL A 3 0.31 8.56 0.94
N VAL A 4 -0.92 8.94 0.60
CA VAL A 4 -2.11 8.71 1.41
C VAL A 4 -2.93 7.60 0.78
N PHE A 5 -3.10 6.50 1.52
CA PHE A 5 -3.97 5.39 1.18
C PHE A 5 -5.28 5.53 1.95
N THR A 6 -6.41 5.38 1.27
CA THR A 6 -7.75 5.58 1.88
C THR A 6 -8.60 4.34 1.69
N SER A 7 -9.43 4.05 2.70
CA SER A 7 -10.17 2.79 2.84
C SER A 7 -9.20 1.61 2.70
N VAL A 8 -8.37 1.37 3.73
CA VAL A 8 -7.34 0.33 3.72
C VAL A 8 -7.91 -0.94 4.36
N LEU A 9 -7.78 -2.08 3.67
CA LEU A 9 -8.15 -3.40 4.20
C LEU A 9 -6.98 -4.11 4.86
N GLY A 10 -5.79 -3.93 4.29
CA GLY A 10 -4.60 -4.64 4.71
C GLY A 10 -3.35 -3.84 4.42
N VAL A 11 -2.40 -3.92 5.35
CA VAL A 11 -1.11 -3.27 5.22
C VAL A 11 -0.02 -4.12 5.84
N LYS A 12 1.07 -4.27 5.11
CA LYS A 12 2.33 -4.80 5.62
C LYS A 12 3.44 -3.91 5.09
N LEU A 13 4.05 -3.13 5.97
CA LEU A 13 5.07 -2.16 5.61
C LEU A 13 6.30 -2.34 6.50
N ALA A 14 7.46 -1.98 5.95
CA ALA A 14 8.65 -1.77 6.77
C ALA A 14 8.47 -0.53 7.67
N SER A 15 9.22 -0.46 8.76
CA SER A 15 9.25 0.71 9.66
C SER A 15 9.69 2.01 8.99
N GLY A 16 10.36 1.90 7.84
CA GLY A 16 10.71 3.03 6.99
C GLY A 16 11.22 2.59 5.62
N TYR A 17 11.13 3.50 4.66
CA TYR A 17 11.62 3.33 3.29
C TYR A 17 12.52 4.52 2.96
N ARG A 18 13.72 4.27 2.43
CA ARG A 18 14.62 5.38 2.02
C ARG A 18 14.05 6.17 0.85
N ARG A 19 13.34 5.47 -0.04
CA ARG A 19 12.60 6.03 -1.18
C ARG A 19 11.38 5.16 -1.42
N LEU A 20 10.21 5.76 -1.54
CA LEU A 20 8.97 5.01 -1.69
C LEU A 20 8.61 4.84 -3.17
N PHE A 21 8.56 3.60 -3.64
CA PHE A 21 7.95 3.21 -4.91
C PHE A 21 6.63 2.50 -4.61
N VAL A 22 5.57 2.91 -5.31
CA VAL A 22 4.24 2.31 -5.20
C VAL A 22 3.78 1.90 -6.60
N SER A 23 3.41 0.64 -6.77
CA SER A 23 2.92 0.09 -8.04
C SER A 23 1.77 -0.88 -7.81
N VAL A 24 0.97 -1.14 -8.85
CA VAL A 24 -0.05 -2.20 -8.78
C VAL A 24 0.65 -3.56 -8.63
N ALA A 25 0.21 -4.35 -7.66
CA ALA A 25 0.77 -5.66 -7.37
C ALA A 25 0.53 -6.61 -8.55
N ARG A 26 1.60 -7.27 -9.02
CA ARG A 26 1.51 -8.30 -10.07
C ARG A 26 1.18 -9.68 -9.50
N GLU A 27 1.62 -9.94 -8.27
CA GLU A 27 1.43 -11.20 -7.57
C GLU A 27 0.65 -10.91 -6.27
N THR A 28 -0.50 -11.55 -6.09
CA THR A 28 -1.37 -11.30 -4.92
C THR A 28 -1.32 -12.42 -3.90
N PHE A 29 -0.54 -13.48 -4.12
CA PHE A 29 -0.51 -14.65 -3.24
C PHE A 29 -0.20 -14.29 -1.78
N GLU A 30 0.82 -13.45 -1.55
CA GLU A 30 1.16 -12.99 -0.20
C GLU A 30 0.01 -12.19 0.43
N ILE A 31 -0.64 -11.35 -0.36
CA ILE A 31 -1.76 -10.49 0.07
C ILE A 31 -2.97 -11.34 0.44
N ASP A 32 -3.34 -12.29 -0.43
CA ASP A 32 -4.49 -13.17 -0.25
C ASP A 32 -4.30 -14.10 0.96
N ASN A 33 -3.07 -14.61 1.15
CA ASN A 33 -2.72 -15.39 2.33
C ASN A 33 -2.76 -14.54 3.61
N PHE A 34 -2.25 -13.30 3.57
CA PHE A 34 -2.27 -12.39 4.71
C PHE A 34 -3.70 -12.01 5.12
N LEU A 35 -4.56 -11.71 4.15
CA LEU A 35 -5.93 -11.31 4.41
C LEU A 35 -6.86 -12.50 4.68
N GLN A 36 -6.37 -13.73 4.47
CA GLN A 36 -7.14 -14.97 4.61
C GLN A 36 -8.49 -14.93 3.86
N MET A 37 -8.57 -14.11 2.82
CA MET A 37 -9.78 -13.84 2.04
C MET A 37 -9.47 -13.96 0.54
N PRO A 38 -9.47 -15.19 0.00
CA PRO A 38 -9.24 -15.38 -1.43
C PRO A 38 -10.41 -14.79 -2.24
N GLY A 39 -10.09 -13.80 -3.09
CA GLY A 39 -10.96 -13.36 -4.18
C GLY A 39 -12.15 -12.46 -3.85
N ARG A 40 -12.19 -11.80 -2.68
CA ARG A 40 -13.34 -10.97 -2.25
C ARG A 40 -12.98 -9.57 -1.76
N TYR A 41 -12.00 -8.91 -2.35
CA TYR A 41 -11.93 -7.46 -2.15
C TYR A 41 -13.15 -6.85 -2.84
N GLU A 42 -13.99 -6.16 -2.08
CA GLU A 42 -15.17 -5.48 -2.64
C GLU A 42 -14.80 -4.76 -3.93
N ARG A 43 -15.71 -4.66 -4.90
CA ARG A 43 -15.46 -3.91 -6.13
C ARG A 43 -14.78 -2.57 -5.81
N GLY A 44 -13.59 -2.36 -6.38
CA GLY A 44 -12.86 -1.09 -6.28
C GLY A 44 -11.69 -1.02 -5.30
N TYR A 45 -11.26 -2.12 -4.68
CA TYR A 45 -9.96 -2.17 -3.98
C TYR A 45 -8.80 -2.46 -4.95
N LEU A 46 -7.67 -1.84 -4.66
CA LEU A 46 -6.39 -1.98 -5.36
C LEU A 46 -5.38 -2.69 -4.47
N ASN A 47 -4.70 -3.67 -5.02
CA ASN A 47 -3.53 -4.30 -4.41
C ASN A 47 -2.28 -3.55 -4.89
N LEU A 48 -1.54 -2.96 -3.95
CA LEU A 48 -0.38 -2.13 -4.24
C LEU A 48 0.87 -2.72 -3.59
N ASP A 49 1.93 -2.86 -4.37
CA ASP A 49 3.28 -3.14 -3.88
C ASP A 49 3.93 -1.84 -3.42
N VAL A 50 4.63 -1.91 -2.29
CA VAL A 50 5.40 -0.81 -1.72
C VAL A 50 6.85 -1.27 -1.54
N SER A 51 7.80 -0.53 -2.10
CA SER A 51 9.20 -0.91 -2.11
C SER A 51 10.16 0.28 -2.07
N ASP A 52 11.37 0.09 -1.56
CA ASP A 52 12.52 0.99 -1.77
C ASP A 52 13.66 0.35 -2.58
N GLY A 53 13.40 -0.82 -3.17
CA GLY A 53 14.39 -1.65 -3.86
C GLY A 53 15.07 -2.67 -2.93
N MET A 54 15.06 -2.46 -1.62
CA MET A 54 15.61 -3.41 -0.63
C MET A 54 14.50 -4.03 0.23
N ARG A 55 13.58 -3.19 0.72
CA ARG A 55 12.45 -3.56 1.55
C ARG A 55 11.21 -3.62 0.69
N ARG A 56 10.35 -4.60 0.95
CA ARG A 56 9.07 -4.78 0.26
C ARG A 56 7.95 -4.86 1.27
N GLY A 57 6.77 -4.48 0.82
CA GLY A 57 5.52 -4.49 1.56
C GLY A 57 4.36 -4.33 0.59
N PHE A 58 3.15 -4.33 1.13
CA PHE A 58 1.94 -4.14 0.34
C PHE A 58 0.90 -3.31 1.08
N VAL A 59 0.00 -2.72 0.31
CA VAL A 59 -1.21 -2.02 0.79
C VAL A 59 -2.39 -2.44 -0.07
N VAL A 60 -3.49 -2.79 0.57
CA VAL A 60 -4.78 -3.00 -0.10
C VAL A 60 -5.71 -1.85 0.24
N CYS A 61 -6.06 -1.01 -0.74
CA CYS A 61 -6.88 0.19 -0.49
C CYS A 61 -7.79 0.57 -1.66
N LYS A 62 -8.87 1.34 -1.43
CA LYS A 62 -9.73 1.80 -2.55
C LYS A 62 -9.10 2.94 -3.35
N ARG A 63 -8.22 3.75 -2.75
CA ARG A 63 -7.66 4.93 -3.41
C ARG A 63 -6.32 5.34 -2.80
N VAL A 64 -5.39 5.69 -3.68
CA VAL A 64 -4.07 6.25 -3.36
C VAL A 64 -3.97 7.69 -3.89
N ARG A 65 -3.34 8.58 -3.12
CA ARG A 65 -3.06 9.97 -3.52
C ARG A 65 -1.66 10.39 -3.09
N VAL A 66 -0.97 11.16 -3.93
CA VAL A 66 0.29 11.82 -3.56
C VAL A 66 -0.02 13.25 -3.15
N ARG A 67 0.38 13.63 -1.93
CA ARG A 67 0.33 15.00 -1.42
C ARG A 67 1.75 15.55 -1.38
N ARG A 68 1.97 16.78 -1.87
CA ARG A 68 3.18 17.51 -1.49
C ARG A 68 3.06 17.78 0.01
N GLY A 69 4.08 17.39 0.77
CA GLY A 69 4.03 17.53 2.23
C GLY A 69 3.94 19.01 2.54
N THR A 70 2.83 19.43 3.13
CA THR A 70 2.79 20.67 3.90
C THR A 70 3.45 20.33 5.22
N ASP A 71 4.47 21.08 5.61
CA ASP A 71 5.12 20.93 6.92
C ASP A 71 4.06 20.79 8.01
N TRP A 72 4.11 19.68 8.75
CA TRP A 72 3.33 19.50 9.96
C TRP A 72 3.97 20.39 11.04
N GLN A 73 3.46 21.60 11.20
CA GLN A 73 3.57 22.35 12.44
C GLN A 73 2.30 22.09 13.25
N ASP A 74 2.45 21.35 14.34
CA ASP A 74 1.67 21.53 15.58
C ASP A 74 2.68 21.72 16.72
#